data_AF-A0A0G0KJN2-F1
#
_entry.id   AF-A0A0G0KJN2-F1
#
_cell.length_a   1.000
_cell.length_b   1.000
_cell.length_c   1.000
_cell.angle_alpha   90.00
_cell.angle_beta   90.00
_cell.angle_gamma   90.00
#
_symmetry.space_group_name_H-M   'P 1'
#
loop_
_entity.id
_entity.type
_entity.pdbx_description
1 polymer ?
#
loop_
_entity_poly.entity_id
_entity_poly.type
_entity_poly.pdbx_seq_one_letter_code
_entity_poly.pdbx_strand_id
1 'polypeptide(L)'
;MSNNQKLIPVFFPFYDRNEEKAVIEVLRSGWIGLGPKTAEFENKFAAYAGAKYAIALNSATAALHLSLMAAGVGSGDEVILPAMTFASTAHAVLYVGAKPVFADIEKNTMCVDP
;
A
#
# COMPACT_ATOMS: atom_id res chain seq x y z
N MET A 1 -36.86 -25.68 4.41
CA MET A 1 -36.60 -24.56 5.33
C MET A 1 -35.59 -23.64 4.66
N SER A 2 -36.07 -22.54 4.09
CA SER A 2 -35.29 -21.56 3.32
C SER A 2 -34.46 -20.70 4.27
N ASN A 3 -33.16 -20.96 4.37
CA ASN A 3 -32.26 -20.09 5.13
C ASN A 3 -31.72 -19.01 4.20
N ASN A 4 -32.54 -17.99 3.94
CA ASN A 4 -32.18 -16.84 3.09
C ASN A 4 -31.41 -15.80 3.91
N GLN A 5 -30.23 -16.17 4.44
CA GLN A 5 -29.34 -15.20 5.09
C GLN A 5 -28.58 -14.42 4.01
N LYS A 6 -28.78 -13.10 3.99
CA LYS A 6 -28.10 -12.18 3.07
C LYS A 6 -26.61 -12.17 3.41
N LEU A 7 -25.78 -12.76 2.56
CA LEU A 7 -24.32 -12.72 2.68
C LEU A 7 -23.83 -11.28 2.55
N ILE A 8 -23.14 -10.75 3.56
CA ILE A 8 -22.48 -9.44 3.52
C ILE A 8 -20.97 -9.71 3.54
N PRO A 9 -20.27 -9.59 2.39
CA PRO A 9 -18.83 -9.83 2.34
C PRO A 9 -18.06 -8.70 3.03
N VAL A 10 -16.95 -9.03 3.70
CA VAL A 10 -16.02 -8.04 4.28
C VAL A 10 -15.33 -7.22 3.18
N PHE A 11 -15.06 -7.84 2.03
CA PHE A 11 -14.41 -7.20 0.89
C PHE A 11 -15.04 -7.72 -0.41
N PHE A 12 -15.33 -6.79 -1.32
CA PHE A 12 -15.72 -7.07 -2.69
C PHE A 12 -15.05 -6.03 -3.60
N PRO A 13 -14.20 -6.42 -4.56
CA PRO A 13 -13.57 -5.48 -5.46
C PRO A 13 -14.60 -4.61 -6.19
N PHE A 14 -14.33 -3.31 -6.25
CA PHE A 14 -15.16 -2.37 -6.99
C PHE A 14 -14.41 -1.93 -8.24
N TYR A 15 -15.04 -2.12 -9.39
CA TYR A 15 -14.62 -1.63 -10.70
C TYR A 15 -15.86 -1.56 -11.59
N ASP A 16 -15.85 -0.64 -12.55
CA ASP A 16 -16.89 -0.51 -13.55
C ASP A 16 -16.33 -0.60 -14.98
N ARG A 17 -17.10 -0.15 -15.98
CA ARG A 17 -16.68 -0.17 -17.39
C ARG A 17 -15.45 0.69 -17.67
N ASN A 18 -15.13 1.65 -16.82
CA ASN A 18 -13.96 2.51 -16.96
C ASN A 18 -12.67 1.73 -16.70
N GLU A 19 -12.59 0.94 -15.62
CA GLU A 19 -11.42 0.07 -15.36
C GLU A 19 -11.27 -0.98 -16.46
N GLU A 20 -12.37 -1.61 -16.91
CA GLU A 20 -12.34 -2.57 -18.02
C GLU A 20 -11.75 -1.94 -19.29
N LYS A 21 -12.23 -0.75 -19.66
CA LYS A 21 -11.74 -0.02 -20.82
C LYS A 21 -10.25 0.33 -20.67
N ALA A 22 -9.83 0.82 -19.49
CA ALA A 22 -8.44 1.17 -19.22
C ALA A 22 -7.50 -0.03 -19.38
N VAL A 23 -7.89 -1.21 -18.88
CA VAL A 23 -7.11 -2.45 -19.03
C VAL A 23 -7.05 -2.88 -20.50
N ILE A 24 -8.16 -2.85 -21.23
CA ILE A 24 -8.21 -3.21 -22.64
C ILE A 24 -7.33 -2.28 -23.49
N GLU A 25 -7.31 -0.98 -23.19
CA GLU A 25 -6.43 -0.01 -23.88
C GLU A 25 -4.95 -0.36 -23.70
N VAL A 26 -4.53 -0.72 -22.49
CA VAL A 26 -3.15 -1.19 -22.22
C VAL A 26 -2.84 -2.44 -23.02
N LEU A 27 -3.71 -3.45 -22.99
CA LEU A 27 -3.52 -4.70 -23.74
C LEU A 27 -3.40 -4.45 -25.24
N ARG A 28 -4.23 -3.58 -25.81
CA ARG A 28 -4.21 -3.23 -27.24
C ARG A 28 -2.99 -2.39 -27.64
N SER A 29 -2.43 -1.62 -26.71
CA SER A 29 -1.22 -0.84 -26.96
C SER A 29 0.05 -1.70 -27.11
N GLY A 30 0.02 -2.94 -26.62
CA GLY A 30 1.19 -3.82 -26.56
C GLY A 30 2.17 -3.50 -25.43
N TRP A 31 1.95 -2.43 -24.66
CA TRP A 31 2.83 -2.02 -23.56
C TRP A 31 2.25 -2.43 -22.19
N ILE A 32 2.49 -3.67 -21.78
CA ILE A 32 1.86 -4.27 -20.58
C ILE A 32 2.61 -3.95 -19.28
N GLY A 33 3.90 -3.60 -19.37
CA GLY A 33 4.75 -3.30 -18.22
C GLY A 33 4.71 -1.83 -17.77
N LEU A 34 5.69 -1.45 -16.95
CA LEU A 34 5.94 -0.06 -16.57
C LEU A 34 6.04 0.82 -17.81
N GLY A 35 5.19 1.85 -17.92
CA GLY A 35 5.04 2.60 -19.15
C GLY A 35 4.24 3.89 -19.02
N PRO A 36 3.75 4.42 -20.15
CA PRO A 36 3.04 5.70 -20.19
C PRO A 36 1.84 5.77 -19.24
N LYS A 37 1.10 4.66 -19.07
CA LYS A 37 -0.04 4.60 -18.15
C LYS A 37 0.37 4.63 -16.68
N THR A 38 1.50 4.02 -16.32
CA THR A 38 2.09 4.14 -14.98
C THR A 38 2.50 5.58 -14.70
N ALA A 39 3.22 6.22 -15.63
CA ALA A 39 3.63 7.63 -15.47
C ALA A 39 2.44 8.59 -15.40
N GLU A 40 1.38 8.35 -16.18
CA GLU A 40 0.13 9.09 -16.11
C GLU A 40 -0.51 8.95 -14.72
N PHE A 41 -0.57 7.72 -14.19
CA PHE A 41 -1.08 7.44 -12.85
C PHE A 41 -0.25 8.14 -11.77
N GLU A 42 1.08 8.02 -11.80
CA GLU A 42 1.98 8.65 -10.84
C GLU A 42 1.80 10.17 -10.78
N ASN A 43 1.72 10.83 -11.93
CA ASN A 43 1.50 12.28 -11.98
C ASN A 43 0.14 12.67 -11.38
N LYS A 44 -0.92 11.95 -11.73
CA LYS A 44 -2.27 12.18 -11.17
C LYS A 44 -2.32 11.89 -9.68
N PHE A 45 -1.66 10.84 -9.23
CA PHE A 45 -1.63 10.44 -7.83
C PHE A 45 -0.82 11.41 -6.97
N ALA A 46 0.31 11.90 -7.47
CA ALA A 46 1.09 12.95 -6.81
C ALA A 46 0.25 14.21 -6.59
N ALA A 47 -0.47 14.65 -7.64
CA ALA A 47 -1.38 15.78 -7.55
C ALA A 47 -2.54 15.54 -6.56
N TYR A 48 -3.14 14.36 -6.59
CA TYR A 48 -4.21 13.97 -5.66
C TYR A 48 -3.73 13.94 -4.19
N ALA A 49 -2.55 13.39 -3.94
CA ALA A 49 -1.97 13.26 -2.60
C ALA A 49 -1.34 14.57 -2.08
N GLY A 50 -1.23 15.61 -2.91
CA GLY A 50 -0.52 16.85 -2.55
C GLY A 50 1.00 16.66 -2.40
N ALA A 51 1.56 15.62 -3.03
CA ALA A 51 2.99 15.31 -2.97
C ALA A 51 3.72 15.82 -4.20
N LYS A 52 5.02 16.13 -4.06
CA LYS A 52 5.86 16.55 -5.19
C LYS A 52 6.09 15.43 -6.21
N TYR A 53 6.13 14.18 -5.73
CA TYR A 53 6.37 12.98 -6.54
C TYR A 53 5.53 11.82 -6.01
N ALA A 54 5.19 10.88 -6.89
CA ALA A 54 4.63 9.58 -6.53
C ALA A 54 5.30 8.49 -7.37
N ILE A 55 5.54 7.32 -6.78
CA ILE A 55 6.16 6.17 -7.45
C ILE A 55 5.24 4.96 -7.24
N ALA A 56 4.76 4.38 -8.34
CA ALA A 56 3.87 3.23 -8.32
C ALA A 56 4.69 1.94 -8.26
N LEU A 57 4.36 1.07 -7.30
CA LEU A 57 4.98 -0.24 -7.12
C LEU A 57 3.92 -1.34 -7.11
N ASN A 58 4.38 -2.59 -7.16
CA ASN A 58 3.50 -3.76 -7.21
C ASN A 58 2.75 -4.04 -5.89
N SER A 59 3.12 -3.42 -4.77
CA SER A 59 2.48 -3.58 -3.47
C SER A 59 2.86 -2.46 -2.49
N ALA A 60 2.04 -2.24 -1.47
CA ALA A 60 2.36 -1.35 -0.36
C ALA A 60 3.56 -1.85 0.47
N THR A 61 3.77 -3.16 0.58
CA THR A 61 4.93 -3.74 1.26
C THR A 61 6.24 -3.38 0.55
N ALA A 62 6.27 -3.45 -0.78
CA ALA A 62 7.41 -2.99 -1.58
C ALA A 62 7.65 -1.49 -1.41
N ALA A 63 6.58 -0.70 -1.30
CA ALA A 63 6.67 0.75 -1.06
C ALA A 63 7.25 1.08 0.31
N LEU A 64 6.81 0.40 1.38
CA LEU A 64 7.38 0.56 2.72
C LEU A 64 8.86 0.17 2.74
N HIS A 65 9.21 -0.97 2.15
CA HIS A 65 10.58 -1.44 2.07
C HIS A 65 11.49 -0.42 1.33
N LEU A 66 11.08 0.03 0.14
CA LEU A 66 11.83 1.03 -0.62
C LEU A 66 11.94 2.37 0.13
N SER A 67 10.88 2.77 0.84
CA SER A 67 10.87 4.01 1.63
C SER A 67 11.90 3.97 2.76
N LEU A 68 12.01 2.84 3.47
CA LEU A 68 13.02 2.66 4.52
C LEU A 68 14.44 2.67 3.95
N MET A 69 14.68 1.98 2.82
CA MET A 69 15.97 2.02 2.13
C MET A 69 16.34 3.44 1.70
N ALA A 70 15.38 4.19 1.13
CA ALA A 70 15.59 5.57 0.70
C ALA A 70 15.84 6.52 1.88
N ALA A 71 15.27 6.24 3.04
CA ALA A 71 15.52 6.97 4.28
C ALA A 71 16.86 6.61 4.95
N GLY A 72 17.59 5.61 4.43
CA GLY A 72 18.88 5.17 4.97
C GLY A 72 18.78 4.26 6.19
N VAL A 73 17.60 3.70 6.47
CA VAL A 73 17.38 2.77 7.59
C VAL A 73 18.02 1.42 7.26
N GLY A 74 18.76 0.87 8.22
CA GLY A 74 19.45 -0.40 8.06
C GLY A 74 19.76 -1.13 9.36
N SER A 75 20.74 -2.03 9.30
CA SER A 75 21.14 -2.82 10.47
C SER A 75 21.69 -1.94 11.59
N GLY A 76 21.21 -2.19 12.82
CA GLY A 76 21.53 -1.38 14.00
C GLY A 76 20.49 -0.30 14.31
N ASP A 77 19.63 0.05 13.36
CA ASP A 77 18.56 1.02 13.59
C ASP A 77 17.33 0.37 14.24
N GLU A 78 16.57 1.18 14.96
CA GLU A 78 15.26 0.83 15.51
C GLU A 78 14.17 1.63 14.79
N VAL A 79 13.03 0.99 14.49
CA VAL A 79 11.87 1.65 13.87
C VAL A 79 10.64 1.40 14.73
N ILE A 80 10.00 2.48 15.19
CA ILE A 80 8.81 2.44 16.04
C ILE A 80 7.56 2.19 15.19
N LEU A 81 6.75 1.22 15.60
CA LEU A 81 5.48 0.85 14.96
C LEU A 81 4.38 0.71 16.02
N PRO A 82 3.09 0.95 15.68
CA PRO A 82 1.99 0.57 16.57
C PRO A 82 1.93 -0.95 16.74
N ALA A 83 1.66 -1.42 17.96
CA ALA A 83 1.48 -2.82 18.30
C ALA A 83 0.27 -3.46 17.59
N MET A 84 -0.72 -2.64 17.21
CA MET A 84 -1.86 -3.04 16.39
C MET A 84 -1.68 -2.55 14.95
N THR A 85 -1.16 -3.41 14.06
CA THR A 85 -0.95 -3.08 12.64
C THR A 85 -0.97 -4.34 11.76
N PHE A 86 -0.94 -4.16 10.44
CA PHE A 86 -0.75 -5.27 9.51
C PHE A 86 0.71 -5.73 9.49
N ALA A 87 0.95 -7.03 9.38
CA ALA A 87 2.30 -7.62 9.49
C ALA A 87 3.34 -7.03 8.52
N SER A 88 2.91 -6.53 7.35
CA SER A 88 3.81 -5.91 6.37
C SER A 88 4.57 -4.69 6.91
N THR A 89 4.00 -3.97 7.88
CA THR A 89 4.68 -2.83 8.53
C THR A 89 5.96 -3.28 9.21
N ALA A 90 5.92 -4.38 9.97
CA ALA A 90 7.10 -4.94 10.64
C ALA A 90 8.03 -5.68 9.66
N HIS A 91 7.47 -6.39 8.67
CA HIS A 91 8.28 -7.07 7.66
C HIS A 91 9.18 -6.10 6.88
N ALA A 92 8.68 -4.93 6.50
CA ALA A 92 9.47 -3.93 5.80
C ALA A 92 10.72 -3.49 6.60
N VAL A 93 10.58 -3.36 7.92
CA VAL A 93 11.70 -3.04 8.84
C VAL A 93 12.70 -4.19 8.90
N LEU A 94 12.22 -5.43 9.00
CA LEU A 94 13.08 -6.61 9.00
C LEU A 94 13.82 -6.80 7.66
N TYR A 95 13.20 -6.45 6.53
CA TYR A 95 13.82 -6.58 5.21
C TYR A 95 15.03 -5.66 5.01
N VAL A 96 15.05 -4.48 5.64
CA VAL A 96 16.25 -3.61 5.66
C VAL A 96 17.25 -3.98 6.75
N GLY A 97 16.96 -5.01 7.57
CA GLY A 97 17.84 -5.47 8.65
C GLY A 97 17.74 -4.67 9.95
N ALA A 98 16.79 -3.75 10.06
CA ALA A 98 16.52 -2.96 11.26
C ALA A 98 15.66 -3.74 12.27
N LYS A 99 15.57 -3.22 13.50
CA LYS A 99 14.78 -3.82 14.58
C LYS A 99 13.42 -3.10 14.73
N PRO A 100 12.29 -3.80 14.59
CA PRO A 100 10.99 -3.23 14.91
C PRO A 100 10.82 -3.07 16.43
N VAL A 101 10.34 -1.91 16.86
CA VAL A 101 9.99 -1.61 18.26
C VAL A 101 8.51 -1.25 18.31
N PHE A 102 7.73 -2.02 19.07
CA PHE A 102 6.29 -1.83 19.14
C PHE A 102 5.90 -0.88 20.28
N ALA A 103 5.12 0.14 19.96
CA ALA A 103 4.47 1.05 20.90
C ALA A 103 3.00 0.68 21.07
N ASP A 104 2.44 0.88 22.27
CA ASP A 104 1.03 0.59 22.53
C ASP A 104 0.11 1.56 21.77
N ILE A 105 -1.20 1.27 21.77
CA ILE A 105 -2.21 2.07 21.06
C ILE A 105 -3.29 2.61 21.99
N GLU A 106 -3.79 3.81 21.68
CA GLU A 106 -5.01 4.32 22.30
C GLU A 106 -6.23 3.54 21.80
N LYS A 107 -7.04 3.01 22.71
CA LYS A 107 -8.25 2.23 22.40
C LYS A 107 -9.25 2.95 21.47
N ASN A 108 -9.37 4.26 21.58
CA ASN A 108 -10.39 5.03 20.88
C ASN A 108 -9.98 5.43 19.46
N THR A 109 -8.68 5.62 19.22
CA THR A 109 -8.15 6.06 17.92
C THR A 109 -7.48 4.92 17.16
N MET A 110 -7.07 3.86 17.86
CA MET A 110 -6.25 2.76 17.35
C MET A 110 -4.88 3.25 16.81
N CYS A 111 -4.49 4.48 17.14
CA CYS A 111 -3.18 5.06 16.83
C CYS A 111 -2.22 4.85 18.02
N VAL A 112 -0.94 5.11 17.79
CA VAL A 112 0.11 5.02 18.82
C VAL A 112 -0.24 5.90 20.03
N ASP A 113 -0.07 5.38 21.24
CA ASP A 113 -0.18 6.11 22.52
C ASP A 113 1.09 6.98 22.72
N PRO A 114 0.98 8.34 22.66
CA PRO A 114 2.14 9.25 22.67
C PRO A 114 2.91 9.37 23.99
#